data_AF-A0AAV6AAM5-F1
#
_entry.id   AF-A0AAV6AAM5-F1
#
_cell.length_a   1.000
_cell.length_b   1.000
_cell.length_c   1.000
_cell.angle_alpha   90.00
_cell.angle_beta   90.00
_cell.angle_gamma   90.00
#
_symmetry.space_group_name_H-M   'P 1'
#
loop_
_entity.id
_entity.type
_entity.pdbx_description
1 polymer ?
#
loop_
_entity_poly.entity_id
_entity_poly.type
_entity_poly.pdbx_seq_one_letter_code
_entity_poly.pdbx_strand_id
1 'polypeptide(L)'
;AVVVSPYVRAGVDHTLFEHASIPATVTQQFIGPPREHAPFLREQNATPMLGLLAPISPRDDWPSYTPGARITWTPTLDRPASALQLEHAQELHAALTRILPDVAGRLDPVGVKTKKDVAAFVSEAMTALHERAGYA
;
A
#
# COMPACT_ATOMS: atom_id res chain seq x y z
N ALA A 1 -4.99 -8.91 -0.33
CA ALA A 1 -5.22 -7.80 -1.29
C ALA A 1 -6.23 -8.26 -2.34
N VAL A 2 -6.87 -7.34 -3.05
CA VAL A 2 -7.71 -7.67 -4.22
C VAL A 2 -7.12 -6.92 -5.40
N VAL A 3 -6.89 -7.62 -6.51
CA VAL A 3 -6.43 -7.02 -7.76
C VAL A 3 -7.52 -7.20 -8.79
N VAL A 4 -7.99 -6.10 -9.37
CA VAL A 4 -9.02 -6.09 -10.41
C VAL A 4 -8.42 -5.51 -11.67
N SER A 5 -8.37 -6.30 -12.73
CA SER A 5 -7.84 -5.90 -14.03
C SER A 5 -8.40 -6.81 -15.13
N PRO A 6 -8.66 -6.27 -16.34
CA PRO A 6 -9.08 -7.10 -17.47
C PRO A 6 -7.99 -8.09 -17.91
N TYR A 7 -6.74 -7.92 -17.48
CA TYR A 7 -5.60 -8.75 -17.84
C TYR A 7 -5.19 -9.76 -16.75
N VAL A 8 -6.01 -9.96 -15.72
CA VAL A 8 -5.74 -10.91 -14.62
C VAL A 8 -6.72 -12.08 -14.71
N ARG A 9 -6.21 -13.31 -14.52
CA ARG A 9 -7.05 -14.51 -14.44
C ARG A 9 -7.86 -14.51 -13.15
N ALA A 10 -9.13 -14.92 -13.21
CA ALA A 10 -9.94 -15.12 -12.01
C ALA A 10 -9.32 -16.22 -11.14
N GLY A 11 -9.19 -15.98 -9.83
CA GLY A 11 -8.66 -16.96 -8.90
C GLY A 11 -8.02 -16.34 -7.67
N VAL A 12 -7.33 -17.18 -6.91
CA VAL A 12 -6.52 -16.79 -5.75
C VAL A 12 -5.07 -17.02 -6.11
N ASP A 13 -4.24 -15.97 -5.95
CA ASP A 13 -2.80 -16.08 -6.04
C ASP A 13 -2.20 -16.27 -4.64
N HIS A 14 -1.19 -17.13 -4.52
CA HIS A 14 -0.56 -17.50 -3.25
C HIS A 14 0.83 -16.89 -3.05
N THR A 15 1.27 -16.03 -3.98
CA THR A 15 2.50 -15.27 -3.84
C THR A 15 2.42 -14.37 -2.62
N LEU A 16 3.48 -14.34 -1.82
CA LEU A 16 3.56 -13.43 -0.70
C LEU A 16 3.71 -12.00 -1.21
N PHE A 17 2.65 -11.22 -1.07
CA PHE A 17 2.67 -9.78 -1.26
C PHE A 17 2.55 -9.08 0.09
N GLU A 18 3.40 -8.07 0.26
CA GLU A 18 3.30 -7.10 1.35
C GLU A 18 2.93 -5.71 0.79
N HIS A 19 2.66 -4.71 1.63
CA HIS A 19 2.17 -3.41 1.18
C HIS A 19 3.12 -2.70 0.20
N ALA A 20 4.45 -2.83 0.37
CA ALA A 20 5.42 -2.24 -0.55
C ALA A 20 5.47 -2.93 -1.93
N SER A 21 4.76 -4.05 -2.10
CA SER A 21 4.55 -4.67 -3.42
C SER A 21 3.83 -3.72 -4.38
N ILE A 22 2.97 -2.84 -3.87
CA ILE A 22 2.23 -1.86 -4.68
C ILE A 22 3.22 -0.84 -5.31
N PRO A 23 3.99 -0.04 -4.55
CA PRO A 23 4.96 0.87 -5.14
C PRO A 23 6.05 0.14 -5.93
N ALA A 24 6.49 -1.06 -5.50
CA ALA A 24 7.46 -1.85 -6.28
C ALA A 24 6.92 -2.24 -7.68
N THR A 25 5.62 -2.52 -7.79
CA THR A 25 4.95 -2.76 -9.08
C THR A 25 5.01 -1.51 -9.97
N VAL A 26 4.74 -0.34 -9.39
CA VAL A 26 4.78 0.95 -10.11
C VAL A 26 6.21 1.24 -10.58
N THR A 27 7.21 1.11 -9.70
CA THR A 27 8.61 1.31 -10.03
C THR A 27 9.06 0.36 -11.14
N GLN A 28 8.72 -0.93 -11.04
CA GLN A 28 9.05 -1.90 -12.11
C GLN A 28 8.41 -1.55 -13.45
N GLN A 29 7.13 -1.16 -13.44
CA GLN A 29 6.38 -0.91 -14.68
C GLN A 29 6.87 0.33 -15.42
N PHE A 30 7.23 1.40 -14.70
CA PHE A 30 7.44 2.71 -15.31
C PHE A 30 8.88 3.22 -15.25
N ILE A 31 9.72 2.67 -14.37
CA ILE A 31 11.09 3.18 -14.15
C ILE A 31 12.12 2.10 -14.47
N GLY A 32 11.99 0.90 -13.88
CA GLY A 32 12.94 -0.19 -14.03
C GLY A 32 13.00 -1.10 -12.80
N PRO A 33 13.98 -2.02 -12.71
CA PRO A 33 14.08 -2.98 -11.61
C PRO A 33 13.98 -2.31 -10.22
N PRO A 34 13.06 -2.73 -9.33
CA PRO A 34 12.89 -2.09 -8.02
C PRO A 34 14.17 -2.03 -7.19
N ARG A 35 15.01 -3.07 -7.25
CA ARG A 35 16.30 -3.11 -6.54
C ARG A 35 17.26 -1.98 -6.91
N GLU A 36 17.14 -1.42 -8.11
CA GLU A 36 18.03 -0.38 -8.63
C GLU A 36 17.42 1.01 -8.52
N HIS A 37 16.08 1.11 -8.51
CA HIS A 37 15.37 2.38 -8.67
C HIS A 37 14.48 2.77 -7.50
N ALA A 38 14.04 1.82 -6.67
CA ALA A 38 13.15 2.13 -5.57
C ALA A 38 13.90 2.90 -4.46
N PRO A 39 13.31 3.96 -3.89
CA PRO A 39 13.98 4.81 -2.90
C PRO A 39 14.12 4.16 -1.51
N PHE A 40 13.30 3.16 -1.20
CA PHE A 40 13.26 2.54 0.12
C PHE A 40 13.59 1.05 0.06
N LEU A 41 14.37 0.56 1.04
CA LEU A 41 14.81 -0.84 1.10
C LEU A 41 13.65 -1.83 1.06
N ARG A 42 12.53 -1.48 1.71
CA ARG A 42 11.35 -2.33 1.75
C ARG A 42 10.74 -2.52 0.35
N GLU A 43 10.64 -1.44 -0.42
CA GLU A 43 10.18 -1.48 -1.80
C GLU A 43 11.19 -2.22 -2.71
N GLN A 44 12.49 -1.99 -2.54
CA GLN A 44 13.55 -2.70 -3.29
C GLN A 44 13.48 -4.22 -3.13
N ASN A 45 12.99 -4.71 -1.98
CA ASN A 45 12.91 -6.12 -1.65
C ASN A 45 11.50 -6.72 -1.78
N ALA A 46 10.49 -5.91 -2.13
CA ALA A 46 9.12 -6.39 -2.25
C ALA A 46 8.88 -7.12 -3.57
N THR A 47 7.97 -8.10 -3.55
CA THR A 47 7.54 -8.83 -4.76
C THR A 47 6.59 -7.96 -5.58
N PRO A 48 6.92 -7.57 -6.81
CA PRO A 48 6.02 -6.80 -7.66
C PRO A 48 4.87 -7.66 -8.20
N MET A 49 3.72 -7.04 -8.47
CA MET A 49 2.48 -7.70 -8.88
C MET A 49 2.34 -7.87 -10.40
N LEU A 50 3.32 -7.44 -11.20
CA LEU A 50 3.27 -7.58 -12.66
C LEU A 50 3.16 -9.04 -13.13
N GLY A 51 3.64 -9.98 -12.32
CA GLY A 51 3.49 -11.42 -12.58
C GLY A 51 2.04 -11.93 -12.52
N LEU A 52 1.11 -11.15 -11.96
CA LEU A 52 -0.32 -11.48 -11.98
C LEU A 52 -0.97 -11.23 -13.35
N LEU A 53 -0.34 -10.40 -14.20
CA LEU A 53 -0.82 -10.13 -15.54
C LEU A 53 -0.60 -11.36 -16.43
N ALA A 54 -1.64 -11.76 -17.15
CA ALA A 54 -1.59 -12.88 -18.08
C ALA A 54 -1.68 -12.37 -19.52
N PRO A 55 -1.02 -13.04 -20.49
CA PRO A 55 -1.18 -12.76 -21.91
C PRO A 55 -2.52 -13.34 -22.40
N ILE A 56 -3.61 -12.71 -21.99
CA ILE A 56 -4.99 -13.06 -22.35
C ILE A 56 -5.65 -11.89 -23.08
N SER A 57 -6.71 -12.17 -23.85
CA SER A 57 -7.61 -11.11 -24.29
C SER A 57 -8.19 -10.39 -23.06
N PRO A 58 -8.35 -9.06 -23.11
CA PRO A 58 -8.95 -8.31 -22.01
C PRO A 58 -10.32 -8.90 -21.68
N ARG A 59 -10.50 -9.26 -20.41
CA ARG A 59 -11.78 -9.69 -19.88
C ARG A 59 -12.77 -8.53 -19.90
N ASP A 60 -14.00 -8.83 -20.27
CA ASP A 60 -15.15 -7.92 -20.30
C ASP A 60 -16.25 -8.34 -19.30
N ASP A 61 -16.02 -9.39 -18.52
CA ASP A 61 -16.94 -9.82 -17.48
C ASP A 61 -16.94 -8.85 -16.30
N TRP A 62 -18.14 -8.53 -15.82
CA TRP A 62 -18.33 -7.63 -14.69
C TRP A 62 -18.15 -8.37 -13.36
N PRO A 63 -17.55 -7.73 -12.33
CA PRO A 63 -17.60 -8.28 -10.98
C PRO A 63 -19.07 -8.47 -10.57
N SER A 64 -19.43 -9.71 -10.23
CA SER A 64 -20.74 -10.04 -9.68
C SER A 64 -20.74 -9.70 -8.19
N TYR A 65 -21.44 -8.63 -7.83
CA TYR A 65 -21.64 -8.26 -6.42
C TYR A 65 -22.89 -8.97 -5.90
N THR A 66 -22.76 -9.87 -4.94
CA THR A 66 -23.91 -10.39 -4.21
C THR A 66 -24.43 -9.31 -3.25
N PRO A 67 -25.64 -8.75 -3.45
CA PRO A 67 -26.17 -7.73 -2.55
C PRO A 67 -26.30 -8.31 -1.13
N GLY A 68 -25.83 -7.57 -0.14
CA GLY A 68 -25.98 -7.96 1.27
C GLY A 68 -24.83 -8.75 1.88
N ALA A 69 -23.73 -8.99 1.15
CA ALA A 69 -22.46 -9.42 1.75
C ALA A 69 -21.93 -8.29 2.66
N ARG A 70 -22.39 -8.26 3.91
CA ARG A 70 -21.82 -7.38 4.93
C ARG A 70 -20.48 -7.96 5.33
N ILE A 71 -19.42 -7.16 5.21
CA ILE A 71 -18.16 -7.45 5.89
C ILE A 71 -18.47 -7.37 7.39
N THR A 72 -18.70 -8.53 8.01
CA THR A 72 -18.91 -8.67 9.47
C THR A 72 -17.58 -8.76 10.21
N TRP A 73 -16.47 -8.75 9.49
CA TRP A 73 -15.14 -8.74 10.07
C TRP A 73 -14.84 -7.39 10.72
N THR A 74 -14.65 -7.41 12.03
CA THR A 74 -14.15 -6.25 12.77
C THR A 74 -12.64 -6.43 12.96
N PRO A 75 -11.79 -5.54 12.40
CA PRO A 75 -10.36 -5.58 12.66
C PRO A 75 -10.08 -5.42 14.16
N THR A 76 -9.17 -6.23 14.71
CA THR A 76 -8.63 -6.01 16.05
C THR A 76 -7.52 -4.97 15.99
N LEU A 77 -7.91 -3.69 16.05
CA LEU A 77 -7.01 -2.55 15.87
C LEU A 77 -6.15 -2.25 17.11
N ASP A 78 -6.61 -2.63 18.30
CA ASP A 78 -5.87 -2.40 19.56
C ASP A 78 -4.69 -3.38 19.76
N ARG A 79 -4.47 -4.30 18.81
CA ARG A 79 -3.31 -5.20 18.84
C ARG A 79 -2.02 -4.43 18.51
N PRO A 80 -0.86 -4.89 19.02
CA PRO A 80 0.44 -4.37 18.59
C PRO A 80 0.58 -4.38 17.07
N ALA A 81 1.15 -3.32 16.53
CA ALA A 81 1.55 -3.23 15.14
C ALA A 81 2.67 -4.25 14.87
N SER A 82 2.69 -4.82 13.66
CA SER A 82 3.84 -5.61 13.22
C SER A 82 5.04 -4.72 12.92
N ALA A 83 6.25 -5.30 12.89
CA ALA A 83 7.47 -4.58 12.53
C ALA A 83 7.32 -3.84 11.18
N LEU A 84 6.77 -4.50 10.16
CA LEU A 84 6.50 -3.90 8.85
C LEU A 84 5.53 -2.71 8.91
N GLN A 85 4.58 -2.71 9.84
CA GLN A 85 3.67 -1.58 10.01
C GLN A 85 4.35 -0.39 10.69
N LEU A 86 5.24 -0.65 11.65
CA LEU A 86 6.05 0.38 12.30
C LEU A 86 7.07 0.99 11.33
N GLU A 87 7.76 0.15 10.55
CA GLU A 87 8.67 0.59 9.49
C GLU A 87 7.93 1.46 8.45
N HIS A 88 6.70 1.09 8.08
CA HIS A 88 5.91 1.92 7.16
C HIS A 88 5.69 3.34 7.69
N ALA A 89 5.32 3.48 8.97
CA ALA A 89 5.12 4.79 9.59
C ALA A 89 6.43 5.60 9.61
N GLN A 90 7.57 4.96 9.85
CA GLN A 90 8.88 5.60 9.81
C GLN A 90 9.27 6.06 8.41
N GLU A 91 9.10 5.22 7.39
CA GLU A 91 9.37 5.55 5.98
C GLU A 91 8.48 6.70 5.51
N LEU A 92 7.20 6.68 5.89
CA LEU A 92 6.25 7.74 5.56
C LEU A 92 6.61 9.06 6.25
N HIS A 93 7.02 9.01 7.52
CA HIS A 93 7.55 10.18 8.22
C HIS A 93 8.80 10.75 7.54
N ALA A 94 9.74 9.90 7.12
CA ALA A 94 10.93 10.33 6.41
C ALA A 94 10.58 11.01 5.06
N ALA A 95 9.60 10.46 4.33
CA ALA A 95 9.09 11.07 3.11
C ALA A 95 8.43 12.43 3.38
N LEU A 96 7.60 12.53 4.42
CA LEU A 96 6.97 13.80 4.82
C LEU A 96 7.99 14.84 5.26
N THR A 97 9.03 14.46 6.01
CA THR A 97 10.08 15.39 6.46
C THR A 97 10.73 16.10 5.26
N ARG A 98 10.86 15.41 4.13
CA ARG A 98 11.44 15.96 2.90
C ARG A 98 10.47 16.84 2.11
N ILE A 99 9.16 16.53 2.14
CA ILE A 99 8.18 17.08 1.19
C ILE A 99 7.22 18.09 1.87
N LEU A 100 6.87 17.83 3.12
CA LEU A 100 5.90 18.55 3.96
C LEU A 100 6.41 18.60 5.43
N PRO A 101 7.50 19.34 5.71
CA PRO A 101 8.14 19.32 7.04
C PRO A 101 7.20 19.77 8.17
N ASP A 102 6.30 20.71 7.92
CA ASP A 102 5.31 21.16 8.91
C ASP A 102 4.34 20.04 9.31
N VAL A 103 3.96 19.18 8.36
CA VAL A 103 3.10 18.02 8.63
C VAL A 103 3.89 16.97 9.39
N ALA A 104 5.14 16.70 8.97
CA ALA A 104 6.01 15.76 9.67
C ALA A 104 6.21 16.15 11.14
N GLY A 105 6.43 17.44 11.43
CA GLY A 105 6.61 17.93 12.81
C GLY A 105 5.41 17.72 13.74
N ARG A 106 4.22 17.42 13.20
CA ARG A 106 3.01 17.11 13.98
C ARG A 106 2.79 15.60 14.18
N LEU A 107 3.48 14.77 13.40
CA LEU A 107 3.33 13.33 13.41
C LEU A 107 4.50 12.67 14.14
N ASP A 108 4.23 11.93 15.22
CA ASP A 108 5.25 11.20 15.98
C ASP A 108 5.32 9.73 15.54
N PRO A 109 6.33 9.32 14.73
CA PRO A 109 6.47 7.93 14.33
C PRO A 109 6.94 7.02 15.48
N VAL A 110 7.54 7.56 16.54
CA VAL A 110 8.01 6.78 17.70
C VAL A 110 6.84 6.41 18.61
N GLY A 111 5.81 7.25 18.66
CA GLY A 111 4.56 7.03 19.39
C GLY A 111 3.66 5.93 18.80
N VAL A 112 3.90 5.48 17.56
CA VAL A 112 3.11 4.43 16.91
C VAL A 112 3.39 3.07 17.55
N LYS A 113 2.37 2.41 18.12
CA LYS A 113 2.52 1.09 18.77
C LYS A 113 1.50 0.06 18.32
N THR A 114 0.26 0.47 18.06
CA THR A 114 -0.85 -0.40 17.72
C THR A 114 -1.23 -0.30 16.25
N LYS A 115 -2.01 -1.26 15.75
CA LYS A 115 -2.57 -1.18 14.39
C LYS A 115 -3.46 0.04 14.22
N LYS A 116 -4.15 0.46 15.28
CA LYS A 116 -4.94 1.68 15.33
C LYS A 116 -4.08 2.92 15.11
N ASP A 117 -2.94 3.01 15.81
CA ASP A 117 -2.01 4.13 15.68
C ASP A 117 -1.44 4.20 14.26
N VAL A 118 -1.07 3.05 13.69
CA VAL A 118 -0.58 2.95 12.30
C VAL A 118 -1.65 3.46 11.33
N ALA A 119 -2.89 3.03 11.48
CA ALA A 119 -3.98 3.45 10.60
C ALA A 119 -4.23 4.96 10.69
N ALA A 120 -4.23 5.54 11.89
CA ALA A 120 -4.38 6.97 12.09
C ALA A 120 -3.21 7.76 11.48
N PHE A 121 -1.98 7.34 11.77
CA PHE A 121 -0.76 7.95 11.25
C PHE A 121 -0.73 7.97 9.72
N VAL A 122 -0.99 6.80 9.09
CA VAL A 122 -1.00 6.67 7.63
C VAL A 122 -2.12 7.50 7.03
N SER A 123 -3.31 7.52 7.64
CA SER A 123 -4.44 8.30 7.12
C SER A 123 -4.15 9.81 7.11
N GLU A 124 -3.55 10.34 8.18
CA GLU A 124 -3.21 11.76 8.27
C GLU A 124 -2.10 12.13 7.28
N ALA A 125 -1.05 11.31 7.24
CA ALA A 125 0.06 11.48 6.31
C ALA A 125 -0.39 11.45 4.84
N MET A 126 -1.23 10.48 4.46
CA MET A 126 -1.74 10.35 3.09
C MET A 126 -2.70 11.48 2.70
N THR A 127 -3.54 11.95 3.64
CA THR A 127 -4.39 13.13 3.41
C THR A 127 -3.53 14.33 2.99
N ALA A 128 -2.48 14.64 3.74
CA ALA A 128 -1.60 15.75 3.44
C ALA A 128 -0.85 15.58 2.09
N LEU A 129 -0.44 14.36 1.76
CA LEU A 129 0.20 14.05 0.47
C LEU A 129 -0.77 14.20 -0.71
N HIS A 130 -2.03 13.79 -0.56
CA HIS A 130 -3.06 13.93 -1.58
C HIS A 130 -3.45 15.39 -1.80
N GLU A 131 -3.64 16.17 -0.72
CA GLU A 131 -3.90 17.60 -0.80
C GLU A 131 -2.79 18.33 -1.57
N ARG A 132 -1.52 18.01 -1.26
CA ARG A 132 -0.38 18.56 -1.99
C ARG A 132 -0.40 18.18 -3.48
N ALA A 133 -0.78 16.97 -3.81
CA ALA A 133 -0.84 16.48 -5.18
C ALA A 133 -2.07 16.98 -5.96
N GLY A 134 -2.99 17.70 -5.31
CA GLY A 134 -4.21 18.24 -5.93
C GLY A 134 -5.34 17.23 -6.08
N TYR A 135 -5.34 16.15 -5.29
CA TYR A 135 -6.38 15.11 -5.29
C TYR A 135 -7.45 15.30 -4.20
N ALA A 136 -7.58 16.50 -3.64
CA ALA A 136 -8.51 16.82 -2.56
C ALA A 136 -9.97 16.89 -3.04
#